data_AF-A0A2M7PIN4-F1
#
_entry.id   AF-A0A2M7PIN4-F1
#
_cell.length_a   1.000
_cell.length_b   1.000
_cell.length_c   1.000
_cell.angle_alpha   90.00
_cell.angle_beta   90.00
_cell.angle_gamma   90.00
#
_symmetry.space_group_name_H-M   'P 1'
#
loop_
_entity.id
_entity.type
_entity.pdbx_description
1 polymer ?
#
loop_
_entity_poly.entity_id
_entity_poly.type
_entity_poly.pdbx_seq_one_letter_code
_entity_poly.pdbx_strand_id
1 'polypeptide(L)'
;MSKDHLIVELSEQITDTAGIRLSVLSRESAGRISSVTGKPLYTIYREALEEGVHPLRFIRNRNTITTDEQLVLSRAVVAVAGAGGLGGNVLMLLARLGIGSLTVIDSDSFDETNLNRQAFCTEASIGSLKALEAERAIAEINPGVSVRTITKRLGHENAIESLQGADMVVDCLDTIKDRFMLEEAAKALGIPLVHGAIAGFEGQVMTVFPEDRGIELIYGKAPGRKRPYPTPEAELGVPAVTASIIAGMEVMEVIKVLLKKGEPVRNEMLYVDVLAPLIHRVTF
;
A
#
# COMPACT_ATOMS: atom_id res chain seq x y z
N MET A 1 -24.87 -20.06 -23.52
CA MET A 1 -25.02 -18.70 -22.94
C MET A 1 -23.63 -18.07 -22.97
N SER A 2 -23.50 -16.87 -23.56
CA SER A 2 -22.19 -16.19 -23.59
C SER A 2 -21.77 -15.88 -22.14
N LYS A 3 -20.48 -16.08 -21.85
CA LYS A 3 -19.89 -15.85 -20.52
C LYS A 3 -19.85 -14.36 -20.14
N ASP A 4 -20.20 -13.46 -21.07
CA ASP A 4 -19.91 -12.03 -20.98
C ASP A 4 -21.02 -11.21 -20.26
N HIS A 5 -22.21 -11.79 -20.03
CA HIS A 5 -23.32 -11.08 -19.37
C HIS A 5 -23.58 -11.47 -17.90
N LEU A 6 -22.80 -12.39 -17.34
CA LEU A 6 -23.08 -12.96 -16.02
C LEU A 6 -22.96 -11.93 -14.87
N ILE A 7 -22.07 -10.93 -15.03
CA ILE A 7 -21.87 -9.85 -14.06
C ILE A 7 -23.13 -8.99 -13.93
N VAL A 8 -23.67 -8.53 -15.05
CA VAL A 8 -24.87 -7.68 -15.08
C VAL A 8 -26.08 -8.47 -14.63
N GLU A 9 -26.21 -9.73 -15.06
CA GLU A 9 -27.32 -10.62 -14.68
C GLU A 9 -27.37 -10.89 -13.17
N LEU A 10 -26.20 -11.09 -12.53
CA LEU A 10 -26.10 -11.37 -11.09
C LEU A 10 -25.86 -10.10 -10.24
N SER A 11 -25.94 -8.93 -10.86
CA SER A 11 -25.88 -7.66 -10.16
C SER A 11 -27.24 -7.31 -9.54
N GLU A 12 -27.20 -6.58 -8.43
CA GLU A 12 -28.38 -6.16 -7.69
C GLU A 12 -28.52 -4.65 -7.77
N GLN A 13 -29.75 -4.16 -7.93
CA GLN A 13 -30.02 -2.73 -7.81
C GLN A 13 -30.26 -2.39 -6.34
N ILE A 14 -29.43 -1.52 -5.79
CA ILE A 14 -29.62 -1.01 -4.43
C ILE A 14 -29.86 0.50 -4.45
N THR A 15 -30.51 0.98 -3.40
CA THR A 15 -30.50 2.40 -3.06
C THR A 15 -29.67 2.55 -1.81
N ASP A 16 -28.60 3.32 -1.89
CA ASP A 16 -27.71 3.53 -0.76
C ASP A 16 -28.27 4.54 0.25
N THR A 17 -27.51 4.81 1.32
CA THR A 17 -27.90 5.75 2.39
C THR A 17 -28.04 7.21 1.95
N ALA A 18 -27.53 7.58 0.77
CA ALA A 18 -27.67 8.90 0.17
C ALA A 18 -28.83 8.95 -0.85
N GLY A 19 -29.58 7.86 -1.04
CA GLY A 19 -30.70 7.79 -1.98
C GLY A 19 -30.30 7.57 -3.43
N ILE A 20 -29.01 7.30 -3.72
CA ILE A 20 -28.53 7.05 -5.07
C ILE A 20 -28.81 5.59 -5.43
N ARG A 21 -29.37 5.37 -6.62
CA ARG A 21 -29.57 4.03 -7.20
C ARG A 21 -28.34 3.62 -7.96
N LEU A 22 -27.85 2.41 -7.71
CA LEU A 22 -26.71 1.86 -8.41
C LEU A 22 -26.78 0.34 -8.51
N SER A 23 -26.10 -0.18 -9.53
CA SER A 23 -25.86 -1.62 -9.67
C SER A 23 -24.68 -2.05 -8.81
N VAL A 24 -24.84 -3.11 -8.05
CA VAL A 24 -23.77 -3.66 -7.19
C VAL A 24 -23.55 -5.14 -7.39
N LEU A 25 -22.32 -5.58 -7.16
CA LEU A 25 -21.96 -6.98 -7.14
C LEU A 25 -21.63 -7.43 -5.72
N SER A 26 -22.46 -8.31 -5.16
CA SER A 26 -22.25 -8.90 -3.85
C SER A 26 -21.08 -9.91 -3.87
N ARG A 27 -20.53 -10.22 -2.69
CA ARG A 27 -19.46 -11.25 -2.57
C ARG A 27 -19.97 -12.62 -3.03
N GLU A 28 -21.23 -12.94 -2.75
CA GLU A 28 -21.83 -14.21 -3.13
C GLU A 28 -21.96 -14.31 -4.66
N SER A 29 -22.53 -13.28 -5.31
CA SER A 29 -22.65 -13.22 -6.78
C SER A 29 -21.29 -13.31 -7.45
N ALA A 30 -20.28 -12.55 -6.99
CA ALA A 30 -18.92 -12.66 -7.49
C ALA A 30 -18.34 -14.08 -7.33
N GLY A 31 -18.66 -14.76 -6.23
CA GLY A 31 -18.27 -16.15 -6.00
C GLY A 31 -18.89 -17.11 -7.01
N ARG A 32 -20.18 -16.97 -7.29
CA ARG A 32 -20.88 -17.77 -8.30
C ARG A 32 -20.27 -17.56 -9.69
N ILE A 33 -19.97 -16.32 -10.05
CA ILE A 33 -19.29 -15.97 -11.31
C ILE A 33 -17.92 -16.65 -11.38
N SER A 34 -17.15 -16.62 -10.28
CA SER A 34 -15.84 -17.27 -10.19
C SER A 34 -15.93 -18.77 -10.39
N SER A 35 -16.88 -19.45 -9.74
CA SER A 35 -17.10 -20.88 -9.91
C SER A 35 -17.49 -21.28 -11.34
N VAL A 36 -18.26 -20.45 -12.04
CA VAL A 36 -18.72 -20.72 -13.42
C VAL A 36 -17.62 -20.41 -14.45
N THR A 37 -16.87 -19.33 -14.26
CA THR A 37 -15.91 -18.84 -15.26
C THR A 37 -14.49 -19.36 -15.03
N GLY A 38 -14.16 -19.78 -13.81
CA GLY A 38 -12.79 -20.07 -13.37
C GLY A 38 -11.94 -18.82 -13.14
N LYS A 39 -12.48 -17.62 -13.32
CA LYS A 39 -11.74 -16.36 -13.11
C LYS A 39 -11.58 -16.09 -11.61
N PRO A 40 -10.43 -15.56 -11.17
CA PRO A 40 -10.25 -15.13 -9.78
C PRO A 40 -11.08 -13.88 -9.47
N LEU A 41 -11.37 -13.66 -8.19
CA LEU A 41 -12.28 -12.59 -7.75
C LEU A 41 -11.77 -11.18 -8.08
N TYR A 42 -10.46 -10.94 -8.04
CA TYR A 42 -9.90 -9.65 -8.46
C TYR A 42 -10.22 -9.32 -9.93
N THR A 43 -10.25 -10.33 -10.82
CA THR A 43 -10.61 -10.13 -12.22
C THR A 43 -12.09 -9.81 -12.34
N ILE A 44 -12.95 -10.54 -11.61
CA ILE A 44 -14.40 -10.34 -11.64
C ILE A 44 -14.80 -8.97 -11.11
N TYR A 45 -14.18 -8.50 -10.02
CA TYR A 45 -14.49 -7.16 -9.50
C TYR A 45 -14.03 -6.05 -10.44
N ARG A 46 -12.89 -6.22 -11.13
CA ARG A 46 -12.44 -5.26 -12.15
C ARG A 46 -13.38 -5.22 -13.34
N GLU A 47 -13.78 -6.38 -13.88
CA GLU A 47 -14.76 -6.48 -14.96
C GLU A 47 -16.11 -5.88 -14.53
N ALA A 48 -16.52 -6.06 -13.26
CA ALA A 48 -17.72 -5.42 -12.74
C ALA A 48 -17.64 -3.89 -12.77
N LEU A 49 -16.50 -3.32 -12.33
CA LEU A 49 -16.27 -1.88 -12.39
C LEU A 49 -16.27 -1.35 -13.83
N GLU A 50 -15.73 -2.11 -14.79
CA GLU A 50 -15.76 -1.78 -16.23
C GLU A 50 -17.19 -1.72 -16.79
N GLU A 51 -18.08 -2.57 -16.29
CA GLU A 51 -19.51 -2.59 -16.62
C GLU A 51 -20.36 -1.61 -15.77
N GLY A 52 -19.72 -0.76 -14.96
CA GLY A 52 -20.41 0.18 -14.06
C GLY A 52 -21.12 -0.48 -12.88
N VAL A 53 -20.84 -1.76 -12.60
CA VAL A 53 -21.35 -2.50 -11.45
C VAL A 53 -20.37 -2.40 -10.29
N HIS A 54 -20.77 -1.71 -9.22
CA HIS A 54 -19.88 -1.41 -8.11
C HIS A 54 -19.75 -2.60 -7.14
N PRO A 55 -18.56 -3.13 -6.85
CA PRO A 55 -18.40 -4.18 -5.85
C PRO A 55 -18.92 -3.71 -4.49
N LEU A 56 -19.87 -4.44 -3.90
CA LEU A 56 -20.59 -4.01 -2.70
C LEU A 56 -19.67 -3.69 -1.51
N ARG A 57 -18.50 -4.32 -1.45
CA ARG A 57 -17.47 -4.07 -0.41
C ARG A 57 -16.96 -2.63 -0.35
N PHE A 58 -17.01 -1.88 -1.45
CA PHE A 58 -16.52 -0.50 -1.53
C PHE A 58 -17.63 0.54 -1.38
N ILE A 59 -18.89 0.10 -1.21
CA ILE A 59 -20.06 0.97 -1.25
C ILE A 59 -19.99 2.15 -0.27
N ARG A 60 -19.36 1.96 0.90
CA ARG A 60 -19.28 2.98 1.95
C ARG A 60 -18.34 4.13 1.60
N ASN A 61 -17.49 3.98 0.58
CA ASN A 61 -16.54 5.01 0.14
C ASN A 61 -16.93 5.66 -1.20
N ARG A 62 -17.97 5.16 -1.87
CA ARG A 62 -18.27 5.46 -3.28
C ARG A 62 -18.43 6.95 -3.63
N ASN A 63 -18.88 7.78 -2.69
CA ASN A 63 -19.08 9.22 -2.91
C ASN A 63 -17.75 9.99 -2.88
N THR A 64 -16.75 9.43 -2.21
CA THR A 64 -15.40 9.99 -2.09
C THR A 64 -14.45 9.39 -3.12
N ILE A 65 -14.60 8.08 -3.37
CA ILE A 65 -13.90 7.29 -4.39
C ILE A 65 -14.99 6.72 -5.31
N THR A 66 -15.23 7.40 -6.42
CA THR A 66 -16.23 7.04 -7.42
C THR A 66 -15.97 5.66 -8.03
N THR A 67 -16.95 5.08 -8.75
CA THR A 67 -16.77 3.82 -9.48
C THR A 67 -15.59 3.88 -10.45
N ASP A 68 -15.42 5.01 -11.16
CA ASP A 68 -14.31 5.20 -12.10
C ASP A 68 -12.96 5.29 -11.38
N GLU A 69 -12.90 6.02 -10.26
CA GLU A 69 -11.69 6.06 -9.42
C GLU A 69 -11.38 4.68 -8.83
N GLN A 70 -12.39 3.93 -8.39
CA GLN A 70 -12.23 2.57 -7.90
C GLN A 70 -11.71 1.63 -9.00
N LEU A 71 -12.14 1.83 -10.26
CA LEU A 71 -11.60 1.12 -11.42
C LEU A 71 -10.11 1.41 -11.61
N VAL A 72 -9.70 2.68 -11.52
CA VAL A 72 -8.28 3.07 -11.56
C VAL A 72 -7.49 2.35 -10.45
N LEU A 73 -7.97 2.38 -9.21
CA LEU A 73 -7.30 1.68 -8.10
C LEU A 73 -7.22 0.16 -8.34
N SER A 74 -8.28 -0.46 -8.85
CA SER A 74 -8.32 -1.90 -9.16
C SER A 74 -7.39 -2.35 -10.28
N ARG A 75 -6.87 -1.40 -11.07
CA ARG A 75 -5.88 -1.65 -12.14
C ARG A 75 -4.45 -1.37 -11.67
N ALA A 76 -4.28 -0.62 -10.60
CA ALA A 76 -2.97 -0.20 -10.12
C ALA A 76 -2.18 -1.34 -9.48
N VAL A 77 -0.85 -1.27 -9.65
CA VAL A 77 0.14 -2.14 -9.04
C VAL A 77 0.99 -1.30 -8.09
N VAL A 78 1.00 -1.63 -6.79
CA VAL A 78 1.80 -0.92 -5.78
C VAL A 78 2.83 -1.87 -5.19
N ALA A 79 4.11 -1.51 -5.26
CA ALA A 79 5.19 -2.22 -4.59
C ALA A 79 5.45 -1.61 -3.21
N VAL A 80 5.42 -2.42 -2.16
CA VAL A 80 5.70 -1.99 -0.78
C VAL A 80 6.96 -2.70 -0.30
N ALA A 81 7.99 -1.90 0.01
CA ALA A 81 9.26 -2.39 0.52
C ALA A 81 9.27 -2.33 2.05
N GLY A 82 9.28 -3.50 2.68
CA GLY A 82 9.09 -3.69 4.11
C GLY A 82 7.63 -4.02 4.45
N ALA A 83 7.42 -5.12 5.16
CA ALA A 83 6.15 -5.59 5.70
C ALA A 83 6.13 -5.56 7.24
N GLY A 84 6.94 -4.66 7.82
CA GLY A 84 7.06 -4.45 9.27
C GLY A 84 5.92 -3.63 9.89
N GLY A 85 6.24 -2.85 10.93
CA GLY A 85 5.24 -2.03 11.65
C GLY A 85 4.54 -1.02 10.75
N LEU A 86 5.31 -0.26 9.96
CA LEU A 86 4.78 0.72 9.01
C LEU A 86 4.12 0.02 7.81
N GLY A 87 4.91 -0.77 7.08
CA GLY A 87 4.47 -1.43 5.85
C GLY A 87 3.30 -2.38 6.02
N GLY A 88 3.18 -3.08 7.15
CA GLY A 88 2.02 -3.91 7.46
C GLY A 88 0.72 -3.11 7.51
N ASN A 89 0.76 -1.90 8.10
CA ASN A 89 -0.39 -1.00 8.11
C ASN A 89 -0.68 -0.43 6.71
N VAL A 90 0.34 -0.06 5.94
CA VAL A 90 0.19 0.40 4.54
C VAL A 90 -0.51 -0.68 3.70
N LEU A 91 -0.01 -1.91 3.75
CA LEU A 91 -0.56 -3.06 3.04
C LEU A 91 -2.03 -3.31 3.38
N MET A 92 -2.38 -3.27 4.67
CA MET A 92 -3.77 -3.43 5.12
C MET A 92 -4.68 -2.34 4.55
N LEU A 93 -4.23 -1.09 4.55
CA LEU A 93 -5.02 0.03 4.04
C LEU A 93 -5.18 -0.02 2.52
N LEU A 94 -4.10 -0.26 1.77
CA LEU A 94 -4.14 -0.42 0.30
C LEU A 94 -5.05 -1.59 -0.11
N ALA A 95 -4.96 -2.71 0.61
CA ALA A 95 -5.83 -3.85 0.36
C ALA A 95 -7.31 -3.51 0.58
N ARG A 96 -7.64 -2.76 1.65
CA ARG A 96 -9.01 -2.31 1.93
C ARG A 96 -9.54 -1.29 0.93
N LEU A 97 -8.66 -0.47 0.36
CA LEU A 97 -8.98 0.47 -0.71
C LEU A 97 -9.14 -0.20 -2.08
N GLY A 98 -8.78 -1.48 -2.19
CA GLY A 98 -8.97 -2.24 -3.43
C GLY A 98 -7.94 -1.92 -4.50
N ILE A 99 -6.67 -1.67 -4.11
CA ILE A 99 -5.56 -1.67 -5.06
C ILE A 99 -5.52 -3.02 -5.78
N GLY A 100 -5.40 -3.00 -7.11
CA GLY A 100 -5.50 -4.19 -7.94
C GLY A 100 -4.45 -5.24 -7.62
N SER A 101 -3.20 -4.81 -7.48
CA SER A 101 -2.08 -5.71 -7.16
C SER A 101 -1.09 -5.09 -6.19
N LEU A 102 -0.63 -5.89 -5.23
CA LEU A 102 0.40 -5.54 -4.27
C LEU A 102 1.63 -6.41 -4.48
N THR A 103 2.80 -5.79 -4.65
CA THR A 103 4.09 -6.50 -4.53
C THR A 103 4.64 -6.26 -3.14
N VAL A 104 4.74 -7.31 -2.33
CA VAL A 104 5.21 -7.23 -0.94
C VAL A 104 6.66 -7.72 -0.88
N ILE A 105 7.58 -6.84 -0.49
CA ILE A 105 9.02 -7.12 -0.48
C ILE A 105 9.51 -7.10 0.96
N ASP A 106 9.76 -8.26 1.55
CA ASP A 106 10.31 -8.38 2.90
C ASP A 106 11.00 -9.75 3.07
N SER A 107 12.23 -9.75 3.57
CA SER A 107 13.03 -10.97 3.75
C SER A 107 12.98 -11.55 5.15
N ASP A 108 12.38 -10.84 6.10
CA ASP A 108 12.40 -11.24 7.50
C ASP A 108 11.26 -12.20 7.82
N SER A 109 11.44 -12.91 8.94
CA SER A 109 10.37 -13.61 9.64
C SER A 109 9.86 -12.79 10.81
N PHE A 110 8.64 -13.08 11.27
CA PHE A 110 8.14 -12.53 12.52
C PHE A 110 8.82 -13.16 13.73
N ASP A 111 9.02 -12.35 14.77
CA ASP A 111 9.45 -12.76 16.10
C ASP A 111 8.54 -12.15 17.20
N GLU A 112 8.69 -12.60 18.44
CA GLU A 112 7.86 -12.18 19.58
C GLU A 112 7.86 -10.64 19.78
N THR A 113 8.99 -9.98 19.54
CA THR A 113 9.11 -8.52 19.67
C THR A 113 8.28 -7.77 18.63
N ASN A 114 7.76 -8.46 17.61
CA ASN A 114 6.95 -7.85 16.55
C ASN A 114 5.46 -7.77 16.94
N LEU A 115 4.99 -8.60 17.90
CA LEU A 115 3.59 -8.67 18.34
C LEU A 115 3.04 -7.32 18.84
N ASN A 116 3.89 -6.44 19.34
CA ASN A 116 3.47 -5.14 19.86
C ASN A 116 3.07 -4.11 18.78
N ARG A 117 3.46 -4.30 17.52
CA ARG A 117 3.32 -3.24 16.50
C ARG A 117 3.11 -3.66 15.05
N GLN A 118 3.40 -4.92 14.68
CA GLN A 118 3.38 -5.33 13.27
C GLN A 118 2.05 -6.01 12.93
N ALA A 119 1.30 -5.43 11.99
CA ALA A 119 -0.11 -5.75 11.76
C ALA A 119 -0.40 -7.22 11.43
N PHE A 120 0.53 -7.92 10.77
CA PHE A 120 0.38 -9.32 10.38
C PHE A 120 1.11 -10.29 11.33
N CYS A 121 1.68 -9.80 12.44
CA CYS A 121 2.26 -10.64 13.47
C CYS A 121 1.19 -11.07 14.46
N THR A 122 1.01 -12.37 14.60
CA THR A 122 0.16 -13.02 15.60
C THR A 122 0.96 -14.11 16.29
N GLU A 123 0.49 -14.62 17.43
CA GLU A 123 1.12 -15.77 18.10
C GLU A 123 1.37 -16.95 17.14
N ALA A 124 0.42 -17.20 16.23
CA ALA A 124 0.51 -18.29 15.27
C ALA A 124 1.48 -18.04 14.11
N SER A 125 1.87 -16.78 13.86
CA SER A 125 2.70 -16.41 12.71
C SER A 125 4.17 -16.21 13.06
N ILE A 126 4.57 -16.36 14.33
CA ILE A 126 5.97 -16.31 14.76
C ILE A 126 6.79 -17.33 13.97
N GLY A 127 7.94 -16.90 13.45
CA GLY A 127 8.83 -17.68 12.58
C GLY A 127 8.44 -17.67 11.10
N SER A 128 7.21 -17.28 10.75
CA SER A 128 6.76 -17.19 9.36
C SER A 128 7.29 -15.93 8.68
N LEU A 129 7.54 -16.01 7.37
CA LEU A 129 8.03 -14.89 6.57
C LEU A 129 6.97 -13.79 6.48
N LYS A 130 7.36 -12.54 6.78
CA LYS A 130 6.44 -11.41 6.85
C LYS A 130 5.68 -11.20 5.55
N ALA A 131 6.37 -11.30 4.40
CA ALA A 131 5.75 -11.12 3.10
C ALA A 131 4.67 -12.19 2.79
N LEU A 132 4.90 -13.46 3.18
CA LEU A 132 3.95 -14.55 2.96
C LEU A 132 2.73 -14.42 3.88
N GLU A 133 2.93 -14.04 5.13
CA GLU A 133 1.81 -13.78 6.05
C GLU A 133 0.99 -12.56 5.64
N ALA A 134 1.62 -11.54 5.08
CA ALA A 134 0.91 -10.40 4.50
C ALA A 134 0.01 -10.85 3.32
N GLU A 135 0.52 -11.68 2.40
CA GLU A 135 -0.28 -12.27 1.33
C GLU A 135 -1.50 -13.04 1.87
N ARG A 136 -1.29 -13.92 2.85
CA ARG A 136 -2.37 -14.68 3.48
C ARG A 136 -3.43 -13.76 4.10
N ALA A 137 -3.01 -12.80 4.90
CA ALA A 137 -3.91 -11.85 5.56
C ALA A 137 -4.67 -10.99 4.56
N ILE A 138 -4.01 -10.50 3.50
CA ILE A 138 -4.66 -9.71 2.45
C ILE A 138 -5.70 -10.54 1.69
N ALA A 139 -5.42 -11.81 1.38
CA ALA A 139 -6.37 -12.69 0.72
C ALA A 139 -7.65 -12.90 1.56
N GLU A 140 -7.52 -12.94 2.89
CA GLU A 140 -8.64 -13.00 3.84
C GLU A 140 -9.40 -11.66 3.90
N ILE A 141 -8.69 -10.52 3.93
CA ILE A 141 -9.28 -9.17 4.00
C ILE A 141 -10.01 -8.80 2.71
N ASN A 142 -9.34 -8.94 1.57
CA ASN A 142 -9.86 -8.54 0.28
C ASN A 142 -9.34 -9.46 -0.84
N PRO A 143 -10.07 -10.54 -1.19
CA PRO A 143 -9.71 -11.41 -2.32
C PRO A 143 -9.87 -10.73 -3.70
N GLY A 144 -10.27 -9.46 -3.73
CA GLY A 144 -10.23 -8.61 -4.91
C GLY A 144 -8.85 -8.00 -5.19
N VAL A 145 -7.85 -8.29 -4.37
CA VAL A 145 -6.48 -7.80 -4.48
C VAL A 145 -5.58 -8.99 -4.80
N SER A 146 -4.77 -8.88 -5.85
CA SER A 146 -3.72 -9.86 -6.13
C SER A 146 -2.45 -9.51 -5.36
N VAL A 147 -1.76 -10.49 -4.80
CA VAL A 147 -0.50 -10.27 -4.08
C VAL A 147 0.62 -11.06 -4.75
N ARG A 148 1.79 -10.44 -4.88
CA ARG A 148 3.05 -11.07 -5.26
C ARG A 148 4.04 -10.83 -4.12
N THR A 149 4.65 -11.89 -3.60
CA THR A 149 5.63 -11.78 -2.52
C THR A 149 7.05 -11.93 -3.03
N ILE A 150 7.96 -11.10 -2.52
CA ILE A 150 9.40 -11.22 -2.72
C ILE A 150 10.05 -11.36 -1.34
N THR A 151 10.48 -12.58 -1.03
CA THR A 151 11.06 -12.94 0.28
C THR A 151 12.58 -12.81 0.32
N LYS A 152 13.18 -12.25 -0.73
CA LYS A 152 14.61 -11.96 -0.81
C LYS A 152 14.85 -10.53 -0.36
N ARG A 153 15.99 -10.30 0.31
CA ARG A 153 16.40 -8.95 0.68
C ARG A 153 16.54 -8.13 -0.60
N LEU A 154 15.96 -6.93 -0.60
CA LEU A 154 16.10 -6.01 -1.73
C LEU A 154 17.53 -5.46 -1.77
N GLY A 155 18.12 -5.45 -2.95
CA GLY A 155 19.47 -4.99 -3.22
C GLY A 155 19.61 -4.52 -4.67
N HIS A 156 20.73 -3.90 -5.01
CA HIS A 156 20.96 -3.37 -6.37
C HIS A 156 20.84 -4.45 -7.45
N GLU A 157 21.13 -5.71 -7.10
CA GLU A 157 21.07 -6.86 -8.00
C GLU A 157 19.65 -7.29 -8.37
N ASN A 158 18.64 -6.99 -7.55
CA ASN A 158 17.27 -7.44 -7.75
C ASN A 158 16.21 -6.33 -7.70
N ALA A 159 16.58 -5.10 -7.36
CA ALA A 159 15.62 -4.01 -7.15
C ALA A 159 14.82 -3.68 -8.41
N ILE A 160 15.48 -3.57 -9.56
CA ILE A 160 14.82 -3.29 -10.84
C ILE A 160 13.78 -4.37 -11.19
N GLU A 161 14.16 -5.65 -11.10
CA GLU A 161 13.26 -6.77 -11.37
C GLU A 161 12.09 -6.82 -10.37
N SER A 162 12.37 -6.49 -9.11
CA SER A 162 11.38 -6.54 -8.02
C SER A 162 10.30 -5.46 -8.15
N LEU A 163 10.66 -4.29 -8.69
CA LEU A 163 9.76 -3.14 -8.86
C LEU A 163 9.12 -3.07 -10.25
N GLN A 164 9.55 -3.92 -11.19
CA GLN A 164 9.09 -3.89 -12.58
C GLN A 164 7.56 -4.00 -12.67
N GLY A 165 6.95 -3.04 -13.38
CA GLY A 165 5.51 -2.99 -13.62
C GLY A 165 4.68 -2.40 -12.48
N ALA A 166 5.32 -1.89 -11.41
CA ALA A 166 4.63 -1.10 -10.41
C ALA A 166 4.29 0.30 -10.95
N ASP A 167 3.12 0.80 -10.59
CA ASP A 167 2.72 2.19 -10.84
C ASP A 167 3.19 3.13 -9.72
N MET A 168 3.41 2.58 -8.52
CA MET A 168 3.88 3.27 -7.32
C MET A 168 4.78 2.37 -6.47
N VAL A 169 5.78 2.97 -5.83
CA VAL A 169 6.59 2.34 -4.79
C VAL A 169 6.29 3.00 -3.44
N VAL A 170 6.23 2.22 -2.37
CA VAL A 170 6.12 2.71 -0.99
C VAL A 170 7.32 2.21 -0.18
N ASP A 171 8.05 3.16 0.39
CA ASP A 171 9.22 2.91 1.23
C ASP A 171 8.82 2.80 2.69
N CYS A 172 8.83 1.57 3.20
CA CYS A 172 8.63 1.26 4.61
C CYS A 172 9.88 0.61 5.23
N LEU A 173 11.07 0.93 4.70
CA LEU A 173 12.35 0.37 5.15
C LEU A 173 12.89 1.10 6.37
N ASP A 174 13.75 0.43 7.13
CA ASP A 174 14.29 0.89 8.42
C ASP A 174 15.71 1.47 8.35
N THR A 175 16.38 1.40 7.20
CA THR A 175 17.71 2.00 7.03
C THR A 175 17.76 3.00 5.89
N ILE A 176 18.34 4.18 6.16
CA ILE A 176 18.51 5.25 5.17
C ILE A 176 19.21 4.74 3.90
N LYS A 177 20.20 3.86 4.04
CA LYS A 177 20.92 3.28 2.89
C LYS A 177 19.96 2.51 1.97
N ASP A 178 19.11 1.67 2.54
CA ASP A 178 18.19 0.85 1.74
C ASP A 178 17.08 1.72 1.14
N ARG A 179 16.69 2.83 1.80
CA ARG A 179 15.79 3.86 1.25
C ARG A 179 16.37 4.53 -0.01
N PHE A 180 17.64 4.95 0.03
CA PHE A 180 18.30 5.52 -1.15
C PHE A 180 18.40 4.53 -2.31
N MET A 181 18.69 3.26 -2.02
CA MET A 181 18.74 2.21 -3.05
C MET A 181 17.36 1.97 -3.67
N LEU A 182 16.30 1.95 -2.86
CA LEU A 182 14.93 1.82 -3.34
C LEU A 182 14.51 3.01 -4.21
N GLU A 183 14.82 4.24 -3.79
CA GLU A 183 14.57 5.45 -4.58
C GLU A 183 15.33 5.43 -5.92
N GLU A 184 16.61 5.04 -5.91
CA GLU A 184 17.41 4.91 -7.13
C GLU A 184 16.78 3.93 -8.12
N ALA A 185 16.34 2.76 -7.65
CA ALA A 185 15.68 1.76 -8.48
C ALA A 185 14.32 2.24 -9.01
N ALA A 186 13.51 2.90 -8.19
CA ALA A 186 12.23 3.47 -8.60
C ALA A 186 12.41 4.55 -9.68
N LYS A 187 13.38 5.46 -9.48
CA LYS A 187 13.76 6.49 -10.46
C LYS A 187 14.24 5.89 -11.78
N ALA A 188 15.07 4.86 -11.73
CA ALA A 188 15.56 4.18 -12.93
C ALA A 188 14.43 3.54 -13.77
N LEU A 189 13.32 3.17 -13.13
CA LEU A 189 12.11 2.65 -13.77
C LEU A 189 11.07 3.73 -14.14
N GLY A 190 11.30 4.98 -13.74
CA GLY A 190 10.33 6.07 -13.93
C GLY A 190 9.09 5.96 -13.04
N ILE A 191 9.20 5.29 -11.89
CA ILE A 191 8.09 5.04 -10.96
C ILE A 191 8.17 6.02 -9.79
N PRO A 192 7.09 6.75 -9.44
CA PRO A 192 7.07 7.58 -8.24
C PRO A 192 7.14 6.73 -6.96
N LEU A 193 7.73 7.31 -5.92
CA LEU A 193 7.92 6.69 -4.61
C LEU A 193 7.26 7.54 -3.52
N VAL A 194 6.58 6.90 -2.58
CA VAL A 194 6.15 7.51 -1.32
C VAL A 194 7.10 7.04 -0.22
N HIS A 195 7.73 8.00 0.44
CA HIS A 195 8.65 7.79 1.54
C HIS A 195 7.95 7.97 2.88
N GLY A 196 8.11 6.99 3.77
CA GLY A 196 7.74 7.07 5.18
C GLY A 196 8.91 6.72 6.09
N ALA A 197 8.99 7.39 7.24
CA ALA A 197 9.89 6.99 8.33
C ALA A 197 9.27 7.32 9.68
N ILE A 198 9.60 6.52 10.70
CA ILE A 198 9.04 6.64 12.05
C ILE A 198 10.09 6.33 13.11
N ALA A 199 10.08 7.07 14.22
CA ALA A 199 10.85 6.78 15.42
C ALA A 199 10.13 7.37 16.64
N GLY A 200 9.86 6.56 17.67
CA GLY A 200 9.05 6.99 18.81
C GLY A 200 7.67 7.51 18.37
N PHE A 201 7.28 8.69 18.86
CA PHE A 201 6.02 9.35 18.47
C PHE A 201 6.19 10.33 17.31
N GLU A 202 7.28 10.22 16.55
CA GLU A 202 7.57 11.09 15.43
C GLU A 202 7.54 10.32 14.12
N GLY A 203 7.15 10.98 13.04
CA GLY A 203 7.21 10.41 11.71
C GLY A 203 7.30 11.45 10.61
N GLN A 204 7.62 10.99 9.41
CA GLN A 204 7.73 11.83 8.24
C GLN A 204 7.16 11.17 6.98
N VAL A 205 6.64 12.00 6.08
CA VAL A 205 6.10 11.57 4.78
C VAL A 205 6.54 12.51 3.67
N MET A 206 6.93 11.95 2.53
CA MET A 206 7.30 12.67 1.31
C MET A 206 6.89 11.87 0.07
N THR A 207 6.48 12.55 -1.00
CA THR A 207 6.31 11.94 -2.33
C THR A 207 7.45 12.38 -3.23
N VAL A 208 8.07 11.41 -3.92
CA VAL A 208 9.23 11.59 -4.78
C VAL A 208 8.88 11.14 -6.20
N PHE A 209 8.94 12.05 -7.16
CA PHE A 209 8.82 11.72 -8.59
C PHE A 209 10.21 11.41 -9.18
N PRO A 210 10.28 10.72 -10.34
CA PRO A 210 11.54 10.30 -10.95
C PRO A 210 12.58 11.41 -11.13
N GLU A 211 12.11 12.62 -11.47
CA GLU A 211 12.92 13.80 -11.72
C GLU A 211 13.30 14.61 -10.47
N ASP A 212 12.74 14.29 -9.30
CA ASP A 212 12.97 15.05 -8.07
C ASP A 212 14.33 14.74 -7.45
N ARG A 213 14.82 15.63 -6.57
CA ARG A 213 15.98 15.33 -5.73
C ARG A 213 15.72 14.20 -4.72
N GLY A 214 14.46 14.04 -4.29
CA GLY A 214 14.03 12.95 -3.41
C GLY A 214 14.49 13.10 -1.96
N ILE A 215 14.68 11.97 -1.28
CA ILE A 215 15.03 11.91 0.15
C ILE A 215 16.41 12.51 0.45
N GLU A 216 17.20 12.84 -0.58
CA GLU A 216 18.41 13.67 -0.44
C GLU A 216 18.11 15.03 0.23
N LEU A 217 16.91 15.58 0.02
CA LEU A 217 16.48 16.82 0.66
C LEU A 217 16.37 16.69 2.19
N ILE A 218 16.01 15.51 2.69
CA ILE A 218 15.84 15.22 4.12
C ILE A 218 17.18 14.80 4.74
N TYR A 219 17.89 13.87 4.08
CA TYR A 219 19.05 13.21 4.68
C TYR A 219 20.40 13.74 4.20
N GLY A 220 20.42 14.67 3.25
CA GLY A 220 21.62 15.03 2.50
C GLY A 220 22.04 13.93 1.54
N LYS A 221 23.28 13.99 1.05
CA LYS A 221 23.83 12.93 0.17
C LYS A 221 23.83 11.58 0.89
N ALA A 222 23.58 10.52 0.12
CA ALA A 222 23.57 9.15 0.61
C ALA A 222 24.75 8.90 1.57
N PRO A 223 24.49 8.48 2.83
CA PRO A 223 25.53 8.36 3.83
C PRO A 223 26.58 7.32 3.41
N GLY A 224 27.86 7.62 3.63
CA GLY A 224 28.94 6.65 3.49
C GLY A 224 28.81 5.48 4.49
N ARG A 225 29.71 4.50 4.42
CA ARG A 225 29.76 3.36 5.36
C ARG A 225 30.18 3.82 6.76
N LYS A 226 29.22 4.25 7.58
CA LYS A 226 29.11 4.15 9.07
C LYS A 226 28.34 5.36 9.64
N ARG A 227 27.25 5.11 10.36
CA ARG A 227 26.82 5.99 11.46
C ARG A 227 27.44 5.45 12.75
N PRO A 228 28.10 6.28 13.58
CA PRO A 228 28.66 5.86 14.86
C PRO A 228 27.62 5.71 15.99
N TYR A 229 26.34 5.96 15.71
CA TYR A 229 25.25 5.96 16.68
C TYR A 229 24.14 4.97 16.26
N PRO A 230 23.37 4.44 17.24
CA PRO A 230 22.19 3.62 16.95
C PRO A 230 21.18 4.40 16.09
N THR A 231 20.33 3.67 15.38
CA THR A 231 19.23 4.30 14.64
C THR A 231 18.22 4.88 15.64
N PRO A 232 17.55 6.01 15.33
CA PRO A 232 16.51 6.55 16.20
C PRO A 232 15.44 5.52 16.57
N GLU A 233 15.11 4.62 15.66
CA GLU A 233 14.20 3.48 15.85
C GLU A 233 14.69 2.48 16.91
N ALA A 234 16.01 2.28 17.01
CA ALA A 234 16.61 1.40 18.00
C ALA A 234 16.68 2.06 19.39
N GLU A 235 16.77 3.39 19.47
CA GLU A 235 16.78 4.12 20.76
C GLU A 235 15.37 4.38 21.29
N LEU A 236 14.47 4.84 20.43
CA LEU A 236 13.13 5.30 20.80
C LEU A 236 12.06 4.21 20.66
N GLY A 237 12.37 3.14 19.92
CA GLY A 237 11.39 2.15 19.51
C GLY A 237 10.41 2.67 18.46
N VAL A 238 9.42 1.84 18.13
CA VAL A 238 8.42 2.13 17.10
C VAL A 238 7.02 1.78 17.61
N PRO A 239 6.34 2.70 18.30
CA PRO A 239 4.96 2.53 18.74
C PRO A 239 4.00 2.24 17.57
N ALA A 240 3.06 1.32 17.80
CA ALA A 240 2.05 0.93 16.80
C ALA A 240 1.21 2.12 16.32
N VAL A 241 0.86 3.05 17.22
CA VAL A 241 0.06 4.25 16.89
C VAL A 241 0.76 5.15 15.86
N THR A 242 2.07 5.37 16.02
CA THR A 242 2.86 6.16 15.07
C THR A 242 2.88 5.48 13.71
N ALA A 243 3.13 4.17 13.69
CA ALA A 243 3.11 3.40 12.45
C ALA A 243 1.75 3.47 11.74
N SER A 244 0.63 3.36 12.46
CA SER A 244 -0.71 3.47 11.87
C SER A 244 -1.01 4.85 11.28
N ILE A 245 -0.61 5.93 11.98
CA ILE A 245 -0.84 7.31 11.50
C ILE A 245 -0.04 7.58 10.23
N ILE A 246 1.25 7.25 10.24
CA ILE A 246 2.14 7.51 9.11
C ILE A 246 1.78 6.63 7.92
N ALA A 247 1.42 5.36 8.13
CA ALA A 247 0.90 4.49 7.07
C ALA A 247 -0.34 5.09 6.40
N GLY A 248 -1.26 5.68 7.18
CA GLY A 248 -2.44 6.35 6.64
C GLY A 248 -2.07 7.53 5.72
N MET A 249 -1.07 8.30 6.10
CA MET A 249 -0.56 9.41 5.30
C MET A 249 0.17 8.92 4.03
N GLU A 250 1.03 7.90 4.12
CA GLU A 250 1.67 7.30 2.95
C GLU A 250 0.65 6.77 1.94
N VAL A 251 -0.36 6.04 2.42
CA VAL A 251 -1.43 5.53 1.57
C VAL A 251 -2.22 6.66 0.93
N MET A 252 -2.45 7.76 1.64
CA MET A 252 -3.10 8.93 1.03
C MET A 252 -2.24 9.50 -0.11
N GLU A 253 -0.92 9.58 0.02
CA GLU A 253 -0.05 10.00 -1.08
C GLU A 253 -0.15 9.07 -2.30
N VAL A 254 -0.15 7.75 -2.08
CA VAL A 254 -0.37 6.75 -3.15
C VAL A 254 -1.67 7.02 -3.89
N ILE A 255 -2.77 7.22 -3.16
CA ILE A 255 -4.09 7.48 -3.74
C ILE A 255 -4.12 8.81 -4.51
N LYS A 256 -3.51 9.88 -3.99
CA LYS A 256 -3.43 11.17 -4.68
C LYS A 256 -2.72 11.04 -6.03
N VAL A 257 -1.60 10.32 -6.07
CA VAL A 257 -0.82 10.13 -7.32
C VAL A 257 -1.59 9.27 -8.31
N LEU A 258 -2.10 8.11 -7.89
CA LEU A 258 -2.82 7.18 -8.78
C LEU A 258 -4.10 7.80 -9.36
N LEU A 259 -4.87 8.52 -8.53
CA LEU A 259 -6.12 9.16 -8.95
C LEU A 259 -5.92 10.55 -9.55
N LYS A 260 -4.69 11.08 -9.54
CA LYS A 260 -4.38 12.47 -9.92
C LYS A 260 -5.28 13.48 -9.21
N LYS A 261 -5.47 13.28 -7.91
CA LYS A 261 -6.44 13.99 -7.07
C LYS A 261 -5.74 14.68 -5.91
N GLY A 262 -5.83 16.01 -5.84
CA GLY A 262 -5.12 16.81 -4.85
C GLY A 262 -3.63 16.97 -5.15
N GLU A 263 -2.89 17.55 -4.19
CA GLU A 263 -1.47 17.84 -4.34
C GLU A 263 -0.63 16.88 -3.48
N PRO A 264 0.24 16.06 -4.09
CA PRO A 264 1.21 15.24 -3.35
C PRO A 264 2.17 16.11 -2.52
N VAL A 265 2.71 15.57 -1.43
CA VAL A 265 3.76 16.19 -0.61
C VAL A 265 5.10 16.08 -1.36
N ARG A 266 5.20 16.78 -2.48
CA ARG A 266 6.33 16.71 -3.41
C ARG A 266 7.26 17.90 -3.20
N ASN A 267 8.57 17.67 -3.14
CA ASN A 267 9.58 18.68 -2.77
C ASN A 267 9.30 19.33 -1.40
N GLU A 268 8.61 18.59 -0.54
CA GLU A 268 8.25 18.96 0.82
C GLU A 268 8.31 17.71 1.69
N MET A 269 8.37 17.89 3.00
CA MET A 269 8.25 16.82 3.97
C MET A 269 7.17 17.18 4.98
N LEU A 270 6.24 16.26 5.22
CA LEU A 270 5.43 16.33 6.44
C LEU A 270 6.27 15.78 7.58
N TYR A 271 6.43 16.56 8.64
CA TYR A 271 6.90 16.12 9.94
C TYR A 271 5.70 16.02 10.87
N VAL A 272 5.51 14.86 11.50
CA VAL A 272 4.36 14.55 12.33
C VAL A 272 4.84 14.24 13.73
N ASP A 273 4.40 15.04 14.69
CA ASP A 273 4.55 14.78 16.12
C ASP A 273 3.21 14.26 16.64
N VAL A 274 3.14 12.94 16.85
CA VAL A 274 1.95 12.23 17.32
C VAL A 274 1.66 12.55 18.79
N LEU A 275 2.69 12.86 19.57
CA LEU A 275 2.54 13.18 20.99
C LEU A 275 1.94 14.58 21.18
N ALA A 276 2.35 15.55 20.37
CA ALA A 276 1.86 16.93 20.38
C ALA A 276 0.65 17.19 19.45
N PRO A 277 0.00 16.15 18.95
CA PRO A 277 -0.73 16.10 17.65
C PRO A 277 -0.46 17.26 16.67
N LEU A 278 0.78 17.42 16.22
CA LEU A 278 1.18 18.46 15.25
C LEU A 278 1.62 17.86 13.91
N ILE A 279 1.28 18.56 12.83
CA ILE A 279 1.76 18.26 11.47
C ILE A 279 2.41 19.53 10.92
N HIS A 280 3.71 19.48 10.70
CA HIS A 280 4.50 20.55 10.09
C HIS A 280 4.81 20.21 8.64
N ARG A 281 4.62 21.17 7.74
CA ARG A 281 5.07 21.07 6.36
C ARG A 281 6.40 21.81 6.23
N VAL A 282 7.43 21.09 5.80
CA VAL A 282 8.78 21.61 5.59
C VAL A 282 9.06 21.64 4.10
N THR A 283 9.34 22.83 3.56
CA THR A 283 9.72 23.04 2.16
C THR A 283 11.24 23.23 2.07
N PHE A 284 11.86 22.75 0.99
CA PHE A 284 13.32 22.77 0.79
C PHE A 284 13.79 23.83 -0.22
#